data_AF-A0A640TK78-F1
#
_entry.id   AF-A0A640TK78-F1
#
_cell.length_a   1.000
_cell.length_b   1.000
_cell.length_c   1.000
_cell.angle_alpha   90.00
_cell.angle_beta   90.00
_cell.angle_gamma   90.00
#
_symmetry.space_group_name_H-M   'P 1'
#
loop_
_entity.id
_entity.type
_entity.pdbx_description
1 polymer ?
#
loop_
_entity_poly.entity_id
_entity_poly.type
_entity_poly.pdbx_seq_one_letter_code
_entity_poly.pdbx_strand_id
1 'polypeptide(L)'
;MNTPHTPHTPRLLPWTSPDDKPCYLFTDREGGYVARYADDVEALQLGMGIGLLEHAGDLIGDPAADARQLRYLSAQLSAALRDAVRVAESRGERLRGGDTPPDQRL
;
A
#
# COMPACT_ATOMS: atom_id res chain seq x y z
N MET A 1 38.50 -0.20 -0.93
CA MET A 1 37.44 0.44 -0.11
C MET A 1 36.19 -0.39 -0.29
N ASN A 2 35.82 -1.21 0.69
CA ASN A 2 34.61 -2.03 0.65
C ASN A 2 33.52 -1.23 1.39
N THR A 3 32.56 -0.67 0.66
CA THR A 3 31.40 -0.03 1.29
C THR A 3 30.59 -1.09 2.03
N PRO A 4 30.24 -0.88 3.32
CA PRO A 4 29.38 -1.83 4.02
C PRO A 4 28.05 -1.93 3.28
N HIS A 5 27.71 -3.14 2.83
CA HIS A 5 26.41 -3.45 2.25
C HIS A 5 25.40 -3.55 3.40
N THR A 6 24.70 -2.44 3.69
CA THR A 6 23.55 -2.47 4.58
C THR A 6 22.57 -3.49 4.02
N PRO A 7 22.10 -4.49 4.80
CA PRO A 7 21.17 -5.49 4.28
C PRO A 7 19.93 -4.80 3.74
N HIS A 8 19.71 -4.86 2.42
CA HIS A 8 18.56 -4.23 1.79
C HIS A 8 17.32 -5.06 2.08
N THR A 9 16.39 -4.51 2.87
CA THR A 9 15.07 -5.12 3.07
C THR A 9 14.25 -4.94 1.79
N PRO A 10 13.69 -6.01 1.20
CA PRO A 10 12.83 -5.88 0.03
C PRO A 10 11.61 -5.00 0.32
N ARG A 11 11.32 -4.04 -0.58
CA ARG A 11 10.12 -3.20 -0.48
C ARG A 11 8.92 -3.95 -1.06
N LEU A 12 7.86 -4.14 -0.27
CA LEU A 12 6.57 -4.59 -0.76
C LEU A 12 5.95 -3.51 -1.66
N LEU A 13 5.51 -3.89 -2.86
CA LEU A 13 4.87 -2.99 -3.82
C LEU A 13 3.34 -2.93 -3.60
N PRO A 14 2.70 -1.78 -3.85
CA PRO A 14 1.27 -1.57 -3.62
C PRO A 14 0.36 -2.29 -4.64
N TRP A 15 0.94 -2.95 -5.65
CA TRP A 15 0.25 -3.82 -6.59
C TRP A 15 0.67 -5.29 -6.40
N THR A 16 -0.20 -6.20 -6.84
CA THR A 16 0.08 -7.64 -6.94
C THR A 16 0.48 -8.02 -8.37
N SER A 17 0.98 -9.24 -8.53
CA SER A 17 1.11 -9.84 -9.86
C SER A 17 -0.27 -10.21 -10.41
N PRO A 18 -0.40 -10.54 -11.71
CA PRO A 18 -1.64 -11.07 -12.27
C PRO A 18 -2.18 -12.32 -11.55
N ASP A 19 -1.32 -13.07 -10.86
CA ASP A 19 -1.69 -14.25 -10.05
C ASP A 19 -2.05 -13.90 -8.59
N ASP A 20 -2.27 -12.61 -8.30
CA ASP A 20 -2.56 -12.06 -6.97
C ASP A 20 -1.45 -12.28 -5.93
N LYS A 21 -0.21 -12.49 -6.39
CA LYS A 21 0.95 -12.67 -5.50
C LYS A 21 1.55 -11.32 -5.11
N PRO A 22 2.05 -11.17 -3.87
CA PRO A 22 2.77 -9.97 -3.47
C PRO A 22 4.03 -9.74 -4.31
N CYS A 23 4.20 -8.52 -4.83
CA CYS A 23 5.40 -8.12 -5.57
C CYS A 23 6.38 -7.37 -4.66
N TYR A 24 7.68 -7.67 -4.81
CA TYR A 24 8.74 -7.03 -4.02
C TYR A 24 9.78 -6.37 -4.92
N LEU A 25 10.24 -5.19 -4.52
CA LEU A 25 11.35 -4.47 -5.13
C LEU A 25 12.62 -4.67 -4.29
N PHE A 26 13.67 -5.21 -4.92
CA PHE A 26 15.02 -5.26 -4.39
C PHE A 26 15.86 -4.20 -5.10
N THR A 27 16.33 -3.19 -4.38
CA THR A 27 17.23 -2.17 -4.95
C THR A 27 18.20 -1.68 -3.89
N ASP A 28 19.43 -1.39 -4.33
CA ASP A 28 20.50 -0.78 -3.55
C ASP A 28 20.35 0.75 -3.42
N ARG A 29 19.47 1.36 -4.23
CA ARG A 29 19.23 2.79 -4.29
C ARG A 29 17.88 3.14 -3.67
N GLU A 30 17.92 3.81 -2.53
CA GLU A 30 16.75 4.48 -1.98
C GLU A 30 16.22 5.55 -2.96
N GLY A 31 14.92 5.58 -3.20
CA GLY A 31 14.30 6.56 -4.10
C GLY A 31 14.49 6.33 -5.61
N GLY A 32 14.78 5.09 -6.04
CA GLY A 32 14.78 4.73 -7.47
C GLY A 32 13.41 4.93 -8.16
N TYR A 33 13.38 4.92 -9.50
CA TYR A 33 12.16 5.17 -10.30
C TYR A 33 10.95 4.32 -9.86
N VAL A 34 11.17 3.03 -9.64
CA VAL A 34 10.11 2.10 -9.20
C VAL A 34 9.63 2.41 -7.78
N ALA A 35 10.52 2.88 -6.90
CA ALA A 35 10.14 3.28 -5.54
C ALA A 35 9.23 4.52 -5.58
N ARG A 36 9.57 5.52 -6.41
CA ARG A 36 8.71 6.70 -6.59
C ARG A 36 7.37 6.35 -7.23
N TYR A 37 7.39 5.46 -8.25
CA TYR A 37 6.15 4.97 -8.85
C TYR A 37 5.28 4.20 -7.83
N ALA A 38 5.90 3.45 -6.92
CA ALA A 38 5.19 2.84 -5.80
C ALA A 38 4.56 3.91 -4.88
N ASP A 39 5.27 4.99 -4.55
CA ASP A 39 4.71 6.09 -3.76
C ASP A 39 3.52 6.75 -4.47
N ASP A 40 3.60 6.95 -5.79
CA ASP A 40 2.52 7.52 -6.61
C ASP A 40 1.28 6.61 -6.62
N VAL A 41 1.47 5.30 -6.75
CA VAL A 41 0.36 4.33 -6.71
C VAL A 41 -0.25 4.24 -5.32
N GLU A 42 0.56 4.24 -4.25
CA GLU A 42 0.05 4.31 -2.87
C GLU A 42 -0.84 5.55 -2.69
N ALA A 43 -0.39 6.71 -3.17
CA ALA A 43 -1.16 7.96 -3.08
C ALA A 43 -2.45 7.90 -3.89
N LEU A 44 -2.40 7.33 -5.10
CA LEU A 44 -3.58 7.16 -5.95
C LEU A 44 -4.62 6.24 -5.30
N GLN A 45 -4.21 5.08 -4.79
CA GLN A 45 -5.10 4.12 -4.10
C GLN A 45 -5.79 4.77 -2.89
N LEU A 46 -5.03 5.48 -2.05
CA LEU A 46 -5.60 6.18 -0.90
C LEU A 46 -6.54 7.32 -1.34
N GLY A 47 -6.18 8.08 -2.37
CA GLY A 47 -7.04 9.14 -2.93
C GLY A 47 -8.37 8.60 -3.46
N MET A 48 -8.35 7.48 -4.18
CA MET A 48 -9.57 6.80 -4.62
C MET A 48 -10.42 6.32 -3.45
N GLY A 49 -9.79 5.78 -2.40
CA GLY A 49 -10.48 5.37 -1.17
C GLY A 49 -11.16 6.53 -0.46
N ILE A 50 -10.50 7.69 -0.37
CA ILE A 50 -11.09 8.91 0.21
C ILE A 50 -12.32 9.37 -0.58
N GLY A 51 -12.21 9.47 -1.91
CA GLY A 51 -13.36 9.85 -2.75
C GLY A 51 -14.52 8.85 -2.67
N LEU A 52 -14.22 7.55 -2.52
CA LEU A 52 -15.25 6.54 -2.29
C LEU A 52 -15.95 6.72 -0.93
N LEU A 53 -15.22 7.06 0.13
CA LEU A 53 -15.80 7.30 1.46
C LEU A 53 -16.74 8.50 1.47
N GLU A 54 -16.42 9.56 0.73
CA GLU A 54 -17.31 10.73 0.56
C GLU A 54 -18.64 10.29 -0.06
N HIS A 55 -18.59 9.56 -1.18
CA HIS A 55 -19.79 9.05 -1.85
C HIS A 55 -20.54 8.01 -1.02
N ALA A 56 -19.83 7.21 -0.22
CA ALA A 56 -20.44 6.22 0.67
C ALA A 56 -21.34 6.88 1.71
N GLY A 57 -20.93 8.04 2.25
CA GLY A 57 -21.72 8.80 3.22
C GLY A 57 -23.08 9.20 2.65
N ASP A 58 -23.08 9.74 1.43
CA ASP A 58 -24.31 10.13 0.73
C ASP A 58 -25.24 8.94 0.49
N LEU A 59 -24.71 7.83 -0.03
CA LEU A 59 -25.51 6.66 -0.40
C LEU A 59 -26.04 5.90 0.83
N ILE A 60 -25.30 5.87 1.94
CA ILE A 60 -25.77 5.27 3.21
C ILE A 60 -26.87 6.12 3.83
N GLY A 61 -26.81 7.44 3.66
CA GLY A 61 -27.80 8.38 4.20
C GLY A 61 -29.10 8.45 3.38
N ASP A 62 -29.11 7.94 2.14
CA ASP A 62 -30.26 8.00 1.24
C ASP A 62 -31.31 6.90 1.56
N PRO A 63 -32.53 7.26 2.02
CA PRO A 63 -33.59 6.29 2.27
C PRO A 63 -34.11 5.58 1.01
N ALA A 64 -33.82 6.12 -0.18
CA ALA A 64 -34.18 5.50 -1.46
C ALA A 64 -33.13 4.48 -1.95
N ALA A 65 -31.97 4.37 -1.29
CA ALA A 65 -30.93 3.44 -1.68
C ALA A 65 -31.41 1.99 -1.57
N ASP A 66 -31.24 1.24 -2.66
CA ASP A 66 -31.65 -0.15 -2.73
C ASP A 66 -30.54 -1.13 -2.28
N ALA A 67 -30.94 -2.39 -2.06
CA ALA A 67 -30.02 -3.44 -1.63
C ALA A 67 -28.90 -3.74 -2.65
N ARG A 68 -29.09 -3.45 -3.94
CA ARG A 68 -28.06 -3.65 -4.98
C ARG A 68 -27.00 -2.56 -4.88
N GLN A 69 -27.41 -1.30 -4.71
CA GLN A 69 -26.52 -0.16 -4.50
C GLN A 69 -25.68 -0.35 -3.25
N LEU A 70 -26.30 -0.75 -2.13
CA LEU A 70 -25.58 -1.00 -0.88
C LEU A 70 -24.60 -2.19 -0.97
N ARG A 71 -24.96 -3.26 -1.68
CA ARG A 71 -24.05 -4.39 -1.93
C ARG A 71 -22.85 -3.99 -2.79
N TYR A 72 -23.10 -3.20 -3.84
CA TYR A 72 -22.04 -2.67 -4.68
C TYR A 72 -21.10 -1.76 -3.86
N LEU A 73 -21.66 -0.83 -3.09
CA LEU A 73 -20.89 0.04 -2.20
C LEU A 73 -20.03 -0.77 -1.23
N SER A 74 -20.60 -1.80 -0.59
CA SER A 74 -19.88 -2.68 0.33
C SER A 74 -18.70 -3.40 -0.33
N ALA A 75 -18.87 -3.85 -1.58
CA ALA A 75 -17.79 -4.47 -2.35
C ALA A 75 -16.67 -3.47 -2.66
N GLN A 76 -17.01 -2.25 -3.08
CA GLN A 76 -16.05 -1.19 -3.36
C GLN A 76 -15.28 -0.77 -2.10
N LEU A 77 -15.98 -0.59 -0.98
CA LEU A 77 -15.35 -0.26 0.32
C LEU A 77 -14.42 -1.39 0.78
N SER A 78 -14.81 -2.65 0.58
CA SER A 78 -13.96 -3.80 0.90
C SER A 78 -12.69 -3.82 0.04
N ALA A 79 -12.76 -3.45 -1.24
CA ALA A 79 -11.59 -3.33 -2.10
C ALA A 79 -10.67 -2.20 -1.65
N ALA A 80 -11.21 -1.00 -1.43
CA ALA A 80 -10.43 0.16 -0.97
C ALA A 80 -9.76 -0.10 0.39
N LEU A 81 -10.41 -0.83 1.30
CA LEU A 81 -9.82 -1.20 2.58
C LEU A 81 -8.64 -2.17 2.42
N ARG A 82 -8.73 -3.16 1.50
CA ARG A 82 -7.60 -4.06 1.20
C ARG A 82 -6.41 -3.28 0.66
N ASP A 83 -6.66 -2.33 -0.24
CA ASP A 83 -5.62 -1.45 -0.76
C ASP A 83 -4.96 -0.65 0.38
N ALA A 84 -5.75 -0.03 1.25
CA ALA A 84 -5.25 0.74 2.39
C ALA A 84 -4.41 -0.11 3.37
N VAL A 85 -4.85 -1.33 3.68
CA VAL A 85 -4.07 -2.28 4.50
C VAL A 85 -2.73 -2.60 3.85
N ARG A 86 -2.73 -2.86 2.54
CA ARG A 86 -1.49 -3.16 1.79
C ARG A 86 -0.52 -1.98 1.78
N VAL A 87 -1.03 -0.76 1.61
CA VAL A 87 -0.21 0.47 1.70
C VAL A 87 0.38 0.61 3.11
N ALA A 88 -0.41 0.35 4.15
CA ALA A 88 0.06 0.40 5.54
C ALA A 88 1.15 -0.65 5.82
N GLU A 89 0.99 -1.88 5.34
CA GLU A 89 2.01 -2.93 5.43
C GLU A 89 3.30 -2.54 4.70
N SER A 90 3.19 -2.07 3.45
CA SER A 90 4.35 -1.60 2.68
C SER A 90 5.11 -0.49 3.41
N ARG A 91 4.40 0.46 4.02
CA ARG A 91 5.01 1.55 4.81
C ARG A 91 5.63 1.03 6.10
N GLY A 92 4.96 0.13 6.81
CA GLY A 92 5.43 -0.46 8.06
C GLY A 92 6.74 -1.24 7.89
N GLU A 93 6.86 -2.04 6.83
CA GLU A 93 8.08 -2.81 6.57
C GLU A 93 9.28 -1.91 6.25
N ARG A 94 9.07 -0.75 5.62
CA ARG A 94 10.14 0.25 5.41
C ARG A 94 10.63 0.86 6.71
N LEU A 95 9.73 1.14 7.66
CA LEU A 95 10.10 1.68 8.97
C LEU A 95 10.90 0.64 9.78
N ARG A 96 10.47 -0.62 9.75
CA ARG A 96 11.16 -1.73 10.44
C ARG A 96 12.54 -2.03 9.86
N GLY A 97 12.69 -1.94 8.53
CA GLY A 97 13.99 -2.13 7.86
C GLY A 97 15.03 -1.08 8.25
N GLY A 98 14.61 0.13 8.62
CA GLY A 98 15.48 1.22 9.08
C GLY A 98 15.96 1.09 10.54
N ASP A 99 15.28 0.27 11.36
CA ASP A 99 15.53 0.13 12.80
C ASP A 99 16.48 -1.02 13.18
N THR A 100 17.07 -1.73 12.21
CA THR A 100 18.07 -2.77 12.54
C THR A 100 19.34 -2.08 13.04
N PRO A 101 19.74 -2.23 14.33
CA PRO A 101 20.98 -1.66 14.82
C PRO A 101 22.16 -2.24 14.02
N PRO A 102 23.22 -1.46 13.72
CA PRO A 102 24.39 -2.02 13.08
C PRO A 102 24.90 -3.19 13.93
N ASP A 103 25.01 -4.35 13.31
CA ASP A 103 25.54 -5.59 13.87
C ASP A 103 26.91 -5.30 14.54
N GLN A 104 26.92 -5.12 15.85
CA GLN A 104 28.14 -5.07 16.65
C GLN A 104 28.69 -6.49 16.77
N ARG A 105 29.39 -6.94 15.73
CA ARG A 105 30.24 -8.13 15.81
C ARG A 105 31.55 -7.76 16.53
N LEU A 106 31.67 -8.29 17.76
CA LEU A 106 32.93 -8.49 18.47
C LEU A 106 33.76 -9.59 17.81
#